data_AF-A0A1H0H7A7-F1
#
_entry.id   AF-A0A1H0H7A7-F1
#
_cell.length_a   1.000
_cell.length_b   1.000
_cell.length_c   1.000
_cell.angle_alpha   90.00
_cell.angle_beta   90.00
_cell.angle_gamma   90.00
#
_symmetry.space_group_name_H-M   'P 1'
#
loop_
_entity.id
_entity.type
_entity.pdbx_description
1 polymer ?
#
loop_
_entity_poly.entity_id
_entity_poly.type
_entity_poly.pdbx_seq_one_letter_code
_entity_poly.pdbx_strand_id
1 'polypeptide(L)'
;MITPRPWLPTPLLSILLLVVWLLMVRSVAFGHILLGGALAVAIPLVTHRFWDAQPHVKKPRLLLRFVLRVLGDIIVANVQVAWLIINPWRRLRPHFVEYPLMLENRFTITLLANTISLTPGTVSANLRLDGKSLLIHALDVEDDEALIATIRERYERPLKEIYEC
;
A
#
# COMPACT_ATOMS: atom_id res chain seq x y z
N MET A 1 17.35 2.62 2.10
CA MET A 1 18.07 1.33 2.20
C MET A 1 17.98 0.80 3.61
N ILE A 2 17.79 -0.49 3.74
CA ILE A 2 18.29 -1.22 4.89
C ILE A 2 19.37 -2.14 4.33
N THR A 3 20.63 -1.71 4.44
CA THR A 3 21.77 -2.56 4.11
C THR A 3 21.85 -3.64 5.21
N PRO A 4 21.70 -4.93 4.88
CA PRO A 4 21.79 -5.97 5.89
C PRO A 4 23.22 -5.99 6.43
N ARG A 5 23.42 -5.42 7.61
CA ARG A 5 24.62 -5.66 8.40
C ARG A 5 24.47 -7.03 9.05
N PRO A 6 25.54 -7.85 9.10
CA PRO A 6 25.46 -9.24 9.54
C PRO A 6 24.95 -9.41 10.98
N TRP A 7 24.95 -8.36 11.80
CA TRP A 7 24.56 -8.43 13.23
C TRP A 7 23.25 -7.69 13.55
N LEU A 8 22.79 -6.79 12.66
CA LEU A 8 21.51 -6.07 12.79
C LEU A 8 21.00 -5.81 11.37
N PRO A 9 20.19 -6.71 10.81
CA PRO A 9 19.74 -6.58 9.43
C PRO A 9 19.00 -5.27 9.24
N THR A 10 18.23 -4.79 10.23
CA THR A 10 17.33 -3.63 10.10
C THR A 10 17.27 -2.76 11.38
N PRO A 11 18.24 -1.87 11.65
CA PRO A 11 18.31 -1.12 12.92
C PRO A 11 17.10 -0.21 13.16
N LEU A 12 16.54 0.38 12.09
CA LEU A 12 15.34 1.21 12.18
C LEU A 12 14.12 0.42 12.68
N LEU A 13 13.98 -0.84 12.27
CA LEU A 13 12.86 -1.68 12.69
C LEU A 13 13.03 -2.22 14.10
N SER A 14 14.25 -2.51 14.53
CA SER A 14 14.50 -2.80 15.95
C SER A 14 14.12 -1.60 16.82
N ILE A 15 14.49 -0.38 16.43
CA ILE A 15 14.09 0.84 17.17
C ILE A 15 12.57 0.98 17.17
N LEU A 16 11.92 0.82 16.01
CA LEU A 16 10.47 0.91 15.89
C LEU A 16 9.76 -0.13 16.76
N LEU A 17 10.20 -1.38 16.74
CA LEU A 17 9.67 -2.47 17.56
C LEU A 17 9.79 -2.16 19.05
N LEU A 18 10.95 -1.65 19.49
CA LEU A 18 11.14 -1.26 20.88
C LEU A 18 10.20 -0.12 21.29
N VAL A 19 10.06 0.90 20.45
CA VAL A 19 9.14 2.03 20.71
C VAL A 19 7.70 1.54 20.79
N VAL A 20 7.26 0.73 19.83
CA VAL A 20 5.91 0.14 19.81
C VAL A 20 5.68 -0.72 21.05
N TRP A 21 6.65 -1.54 21.45
CA TRP A 21 6.58 -2.36 22.65
C TRP A 21 6.40 -1.52 23.92
N LEU A 22 7.21 -0.48 24.11
CA LEU A 22 7.13 0.39 25.29
C LEU A 22 5.82 1.19 25.32
N LEU A 23 5.32 1.62 24.16
CA LEU A 23 4.01 2.26 24.05
C LEU A 23 2.86 1.31 24.39
N MET A 24 2.95 0.06 23.95
CA MET A 24 1.94 -0.98 24.20
C MET A 24 1.88 -1.35 25.68
N VAL A 25 3.03 -1.55 26.32
CA VAL A 25 3.13 -1.88 27.75
C VAL A 25 2.89 -0.66 28.63
N ARG A 26 3.05 0.55 28.10
CA ARG A 26 2.94 1.84 28.82
C ARG A 26 3.82 1.88 30.07
N SER A 27 5.03 1.31 30.00
CA SER A 27 6.00 1.32 31.09
C SER A 27 7.44 1.35 30.55
N VAL A 28 8.26 2.19 31.17
CA VAL A 28 9.70 2.32 30.89
C VAL A 28 10.57 1.68 31.98
N ALA A 29 9.99 0.78 32.78
CA ALA A 29 10.75 0.03 33.76
C ALA A 29 11.87 -0.79 33.08
N PHE A 30 13.00 -0.95 33.78
CA PHE A 30 14.20 -1.60 33.27
C PHE A 30 13.91 -2.99 32.66
N GLY A 31 13.04 -3.78 33.29
CA GLY A 31 12.63 -5.09 32.78
C GLY A 31 11.95 -5.04 31.40
N HIS A 32 11.12 -4.03 31.13
CA HIS A 32 10.46 -3.88 29.83
C HIS A 32 11.39 -3.38 28.75
N ILE A 33 12.36 -2.52 29.11
CA ILE A 33 13.40 -2.08 28.17
C ILE A 33 14.29 -3.27 27.79
N LEU A 34 14.69 -4.10 28.76
CA LEU A 34 15.52 -5.27 28.52
C LEU A 34 14.81 -6.30 27.65
N LEU A 35 13.59 -6.70 28.03
CA LEU A 35 12.79 -7.67 27.28
C LEU A 35 12.41 -7.14 25.89
N GLY A 36 11.94 -5.90 25.80
CA GLY A 36 11.60 -5.25 24.55
C GLY A 36 12.81 -5.11 23.62
N GLY A 37 13.98 -4.78 24.17
CA GLY A 37 15.23 -4.69 23.43
C GLY A 37 15.67 -6.05 22.88
N ALA A 38 15.59 -7.10 23.71
CA ALA A 38 15.89 -8.46 23.28
C ALA A 38 14.98 -8.90 22.11
N LEU A 39 13.66 -8.67 22.23
CA LEU A 39 12.70 -8.97 21.17
C LEU A 39 12.91 -8.11 19.92
N ALA A 40 13.21 -6.82 20.09
CA ALA A 40 13.48 -5.89 19.00
C ALA A 40 14.70 -6.30 18.15
N VAL A 41 15.65 -7.03 18.72
CA VAL A 41 16.80 -7.59 17.98
C VAL A 41 16.49 -8.98 17.45
N ALA A 42 15.91 -9.85 18.27
CA ALA A 42 15.63 -11.24 17.91
C ALA A 42 14.62 -11.37 16.75
N ILE A 43 13.55 -10.57 16.75
CA ILE A 43 12.49 -10.65 15.73
C ILE A 43 13.07 -10.36 14.33
N PRO A 44 13.71 -9.21 14.06
CA PRO A 44 14.30 -8.94 12.74
C PRO A 44 15.37 -9.95 12.32
N LEU A 45 16.16 -10.49 13.26
CA LEU A 45 17.15 -11.52 12.97
C LEU A 45 16.50 -12.82 12.47
N VAL A 46 15.38 -13.24 13.07
CA VAL A 46 14.67 -14.45 12.64
C VAL A 46 13.89 -14.18 11.34
N THR A 47 13.31 -12.99 11.19
CA THR A 47 12.42 -12.70 10.06
C THR A 47 13.11 -12.19 8.80
N HIS A 48 14.42 -11.87 8.84
CA HIS A 48 15.13 -11.26 7.70
C HIS A 48 14.99 -12.04 6.38
N ARG A 49 14.86 -13.38 6.44
CA ARG A 49 14.71 -14.23 5.25
C ARG A 49 13.38 -14.08 4.53
N PHE A 50 12.36 -13.59 5.21
CA PHE A 50 11.03 -13.37 4.63
C PHE A 50 10.91 -12.00 3.93
N TRP A 51 11.95 -11.17 4.00
CA TRP A 51 11.88 -9.80 3.53
C TRP A 51 12.48 -9.68 2.14
N ASP A 52 11.64 -9.38 1.17
CA ASP A 52 12.08 -9.02 -0.17
C ASP A 52 12.75 -7.65 -0.18
N ALA A 53 13.73 -7.48 -1.06
CA ALA A 53 14.37 -6.20 -1.29
C ALA A 53 13.35 -5.19 -1.81
N GLN A 54 13.00 -4.20 -0.99
CA GLN A 54 12.07 -3.15 -1.41
C GLN A 54 12.74 -2.19 -2.41
N PRO A 55 12.02 -1.76 -3.46
CA PRO A 55 12.53 -0.79 -4.42
C PRO A 55 12.85 0.54 -3.74
N HIS A 56 13.86 1.23 -4.28
CA HIS A 56 14.25 2.54 -3.78
C HIS A 56 13.17 3.58 -4.04
N VAL A 57 12.85 4.38 -3.02
CA VAL A 57 12.13 5.63 -3.21
C VAL A 57 13.09 6.62 -3.87
N LYS A 58 13.00 6.77 -5.18
CA LYS A 58 13.84 7.70 -5.95
C LYS A 58 13.42 9.15 -5.72
N LYS A 59 12.13 9.40 -5.47
CA LYS A 59 11.54 10.75 -5.33
C LYS A 59 10.66 10.88 -4.09
N PRO A 60 11.22 11.13 -2.89
CA PRO A 60 10.45 11.17 -1.63
C PRO A 60 9.44 12.31 -1.58
N ARG A 61 9.72 13.45 -2.23
CA ARG A 61 8.75 14.55 -2.36
C ARG A 61 7.52 14.18 -3.17
N LEU A 62 7.71 13.39 -4.23
CA LEU A 62 6.61 12.91 -5.08
C LEU A 62 5.78 11.86 -4.34
N LEU A 63 6.44 10.99 -3.56
CA LEU A 63 5.78 10.05 -2.65
C LEU A 63 4.88 10.78 -1.65
N LEU A 64 5.37 11.82 -0.98
CA LEU A 64 4.55 12.57 -0.02
C LEU A 64 3.31 13.19 -0.69
N ARG A 65 3.48 13.79 -1.88
CA ARG A 65 2.35 14.34 -2.65
C ARG A 65 1.35 13.25 -3.06
N PHE A 66 1.85 12.09 -3.48
CA PHE A 66 1.03 10.94 -3.82
C PHE A 66 0.21 10.46 -2.61
N VAL A 67 0.84 10.30 -1.45
CA VAL A 67 0.16 9.89 -0.21
C VAL A 67 -0.93 10.89 0.18
N LEU A 68 -0.63 12.19 0.18
CA LEU A 68 -1.63 13.22 0.49
C LEU A 68 -2.81 13.21 -0.49
N ARG A 69 -2.54 12.97 -1.78
CA ARG A 69 -3.60 12.83 -2.80
C ARG A 69 -4.48 11.62 -2.52
N VAL A 70 -3.88 10.45 -2.29
CA VAL A 70 -4.63 9.20 -2.00
C VAL A 70 -5.48 9.36 -0.73
N LEU A 71 -4.96 10.01 0.30
CA LEU A 71 -5.74 10.31 1.51
C LEU A 71 -6.96 11.20 1.21
N GLY A 72 -6.78 12.24 0.39
CA GLY A 72 -7.89 13.08 -0.06
C GLY A 72 -8.91 12.29 -0.88
N ASP A 73 -8.43 11.45 -1.80
CA ASP A 73 -9.27 10.59 -2.63
C ASP A 73 -10.09 9.66 -1.74
N ILE A 74 -9.50 8.99 -0.74
CA ILE A 74 -10.18 8.13 0.24
C ILE A 74 -11.30 8.88 1.01
N ILE A 75 -11.13 10.17 1.30
CA ILE A 75 -12.19 10.93 1.98
C ILE A 75 -13.36 11.19 1.03
N VAL A 76 -13.07 11.75 -0.16
CA VAL A 76 -14.09 12.06 -1.19
C VAL A 76 -14.86 10.81 -1.59
N ALA A 77 -14.12 9.72 -1.70
CA ALA A 77 -14.55 8.37 -1.97
C ALA A 77 -15.63 7.83 -1.02
N ASN A 78 -15.35 7.88 0.28
CA ASN A 78 -16.30 7.40 1.27
C ASN A 78 -17.60 8.22 1.25
N VAL A 79 -17.52 9.52 0.94
CA VAL A 79 -18.70 10.37 0.76
C VAL A 79 -19.50 9.97 -0.48
N GLN A 80 -18.83 9.69 -1.60
CA GLN A 80 -19.50 9.21 -2.84
C GLN A 80 -20.21 7.87 -2.62
N VAL A 81 -19.55 6.91 -1.95
CA VAL A 81 -20.15 5.62 -1.62
C VAL A 81 -21.32 5.78 -0.65
N ALA A 82 -21.20 6.64 0.37
CA ALA A 82 -22.32 6.94 1.26
C ALA A 82 -23.52 7.53 0.51
N TRP A 83 -23.28 8.46 -0.43
CA TRP A 83 -24.33 9.01 -1.29
C TRP A 83 -24.97 7.94 -2.19
N LEU A 84 -24.16 7.02 -2.71
CA LEU A 84 -24.60 5.91 -3.54
C LEU A 84 -25.55 4.98 -2.79
N ILE A 85 -25.23 4.69 -1.52
CA ILE A 85 -26.06 3.85 -0.63
C ILE A 85 -27.36 4.54 -0.26
N ILE A 86 -27.32 5.86 0.02
CA ILE A 86 -28.50 6.62 0.44
C ILE A 86 -29.49 6.85 -0.71
N ASN A 87 -29.05 6.82 -1.97
CA ASN A 87 -29.91 7.09 -3.12
C ASN A 87 -30.59 5.81 -3.64
N PRO A 88 -31.89 5.58 -3.33
CA PRO A 88 -32.58 4.34 -3.72
C PRO A 88 -32.87 4.24 -5.22
N TRP A 89 -32.67 5.33 -5.98
CA TRP A 89 -32.96 5.38 -7.42
C TRP A 89 -31.73 5.06 -8.28
N ARG A 90 -30.53 5.02 -7.69
CA ARG A 90 -29.32 4.66 -8.44
C ARG A 90 -29.24 3.14 -8.61
N ARG A 91 -29.10 2.70 -9.87
CA ARG A 91 -28.82 1.30 -10.20
C ARG A 91 -27.32 1.12 -10.31
N LEU A 92 -26.75 0.38 -9.36
CA LEU A 92 -25.35 -0.02 -9.38
C LEU A 92 -25.06 -0.89 -10.60
N ARG A 93 -23.94 -0.61 -11.28
CA ARG A 93 -23.43 -1.43 -12.38
C ARG A 93 -22.11 -2.07 -11.97
N PRO A 94 -22.13 -3.17 -11.20
CA PRO A 94 -20.91 -3.85 -10.82
C PRO A 94 -20.28 -4.49 -12.06
N HIS A 95 -18.97 -4.27 -12.25
CA HIS A 95 -18.25 -4.79 -13.42
C HIS A 95 -16.84 -5.24 -13.06
N PHE A 96 -16.34 -6.24 -13.80
CA PHE A 96 -14.95 -6.68 -13.70
C PHE A 96 -14.18 -6.13 -14.88
N VAL A 97 -13.17 -5.32 -14.61
CA VAL A 97 -12.33 -4.67 -15.61
C VAL A 97 -10.93 -5.27 -15.56
N GLU A 98 -10.41 -5.71 -16.69
CA GLU A 98 -9.03 -6.15 -16.81
C GLU A 98 -8.12 -4.95 -17.05
N TYR A 99 -7.28 -4.63 -16.05
CA TYR A 99 -6.37 -3.49 -16.09
C TYR A 99 -4.96 -3.92 -16.52
N PRO A 100 -4.46 -3.49 -17.68
CA PRO A 100 -3.11 -3.81 -18.12
C PRO A 100 -2.07 -2.95 -17.37
N LEU A 101 -1.14 -3.61 -16.70
CA LEU A 101 -0.10 -3.01 -15.86
C LEU A 101 1.10 -2.54 -16.69
N MET A 102 1.63 -1.37 -16.33
CA MET A 102 2.91 -0.82 -16.81
C MET A 102 4.03 -0.94 -15.78
N LEU A 103 3.71 -1.36 -14.56
CA LEU A 103 4.63 -1.58 -13.45
C LEU A 103 5.24 -2.98 -13.56
N GLU A 104 6.54 -3.08 -13.30
CA GLU A 104 7.26 -4.36 -13.37
C GLU A 104 7.63 -4.90 -11.98
N ASN A 105 7.77 -4.01 -10.99
CA ASN A 105 8.18 -4.40 -9.65
C ASN A 105 6.98 -4.88 -8.81
N ARG A 106 7.08 -6.08 -8.22
CA ARG A 106 6.05 -6.68 -7.35
C ARG A 106 5.60 -5.78 -6.20
N PHE A 107 6.52 -5.02 -5.60
CA PHE A 107 6.19 -4.08 -4.54
C PHE A 107 5.32 -2.94 -5.06
N THR A 108 5.68 -2.35 -6.20
CA THR A 108 4.94 -1.24 -6.80
C THR A 108 3.56 -1.71 -7.29
N ILE A 109 3.46 -2.90 -7.86
CA ILE A 109 2.18 -3.53 -8.23
C ILE A 109 1.30 -3.73 -7.00
N THR A 110 1.85 -4.26 -5.90
CA THR A 110 1.13 -4.41 -4.62
C THR A 110 0.64 -3.07 -4.09
N LEU A 111 1.48 -2.03 -4.16
CA LEU A 111 1.11 -0.68 -3.72
C LEU A 111 -0.01 -0.09 -4.58
N LEU A 112 0.01 -0.31 -5.90
CA LEU A 112 -1.07 0.08 -6.81
C LEU A 112 -2.36 -0.66 -6.47
N ALA A 113 -2.33 -1.99 -6.32
CA ALA A 113 -3.49 -2.81 -5.99
C ALA A 113 -4.13 -2.40 -4.64
N ASN A 114 -3.30 -2.12 -3.64
CA ASN A 114 -3.77 -1.60 -2.35
C ASN A 114 -4.37 -0.21 -2.48
N THR A 115 -3.76 0.67 -3.30
CA THR A 115 -4.30 2.01 -3.56
C THR A 115 -5.67 1.91 -4.23
N ILE A 116 -5.81 1.07 -5.27
CA ILE A 116 -7.07 0.84 -5.98
C ILE A 116 -8.14 0.27 -5.03
N SER A 117 -7.76 -0.60 -4.10
CA SER A 117 -8.70 -1.21 -3.16
C SER A 117 -9.12 -0.25 -2.03
N LEU A 118 -8.30 0.75 -1.72
CA LEU A 118 -8.62 1.82 -0.77
C LEU A 118 -9.41 2.96 -1.43
N THR A 119 -9.29 3.11 -2.74
CA THR A 119 -10.11 4.05 -3.50
C THR A 119 -11.55 3.51 -3.62
N PRO A 120 -12.54 4.40 -3.62
CA PRO A 120 -13.95 4.04 -3.45
C PRO A 120 -14.45 3.21 -4.60
N GLY A 121 -15.31 2.24 -4.30
CA GLY A 121 -16.07 1.55 -5.34
C GLY A 121 -15.18 0.72 -6.26
N THR A 122 -13.94 0.42 -5.89
CA THR A 122 -13.07 -0.53 -6.60
C THR A 122 -12.37 -1.44 -5.61
N VAL A 123 -12.12 -2.69 -6.00
CA VAL A 123 -11.31 -3.64 -5.26
C VAL A 123 -10.46 -4.45 -6.23
N SER A 124 -9.19 -4.64 -5.89
CA SER A 124 -8.31 -5.51 -6.68
C SER A 124 -8.68 -6.96 -6.40
N ALA A 125 -9.18 -7.67 -7.41
CA ALA A 125 -9.72 -9.02 -7.26
C ALA A 125 -8.67 -10.10 -7.51
N ASN A 126 -7.81 -9.92 -8.51
CA ASN A 126 -6.81 -10.92 -8.87
C ASN A 126 -5.63 -10.29 -9.62
N LEU A 127 -4.40 -10.70 -9.33
CA LEU A 127 -3.24 -10.40 -10.15
C LEU A 127 -2.92 -11.62 -11.02
N ARG A 128 -2.92 -11.43 -12.35
CA ARG A 128 -2.61 -12.51 -13.29
C ARG A 128 -1.21 -13.06 -13.03
N LEU A 129 -1.03 -14.37 -13.23
CA LEU A 129 0.23 -15.06 -12.91
C LEU A 129 1.45 -14.51 -13.68
N ASP A 130 1.22 -13.91 -14.84
CA ASP A 130 2.26 -13.24 -15.64
C ASP A 130 2.67 -11.87 -15.11
N GLY A 131 1.94 -11.32 -14.12
CA GLY A 131 2.16 -10.00 -13.54
C GLY A 131 1.83 -8.84 -14.47
N LYS A 132 1.13 -9.08 -15.59
CA LYS A 132 0.88 -8.06 -16.62
C LYS A 132 -0.51 -7.46 -16.59
N SER A 133 -1.47 -8.11 -15.95
CA SER A 133 -2.80 -7.56 -15.76
C SER A 133 -3.32 -7.75 -14.34
N LEU A 134 -4.08 -6.77 -13.89
CA LEU A 134 -4.79 -6.74 -12.61
C LEU A 134 -6.29 -6.76 -12.90
N LEU A 135 -6.98 -7.76 -12.37
CA LEU A 135 -8.44 -7.80 -12.41
C LEU A 135 -8.98 -6.91 -11.31
N ILE A 136 -9.76 -5.90 -11.69
CA ILE A 136 -10.38 -4.94 -10.77
C ILE A 136 -11.88 -5.19 -10.79
N HIS A 137 -12.48 -5.32 -9.61
CA HIS A 137 -13.92 -5.29 -9.46
C HIS A 137 -14.34 -3.88 -9.06
N ALA A 138 -15.24 -3.29 -9.81
CA ALA A 138 -15.76 -1.97 -9.55
C ALA A 138 -17.25 -2.02 -9.26
N LEU A 139 -17.68 -1.23 -8.28
CA LEU A 139 -19.04 -1.21 -7.73
C LEU A 139 -20.04 -0.54 -8.68
N ASP A 140 -19.59 0.49 -9.39
CA ASP A 140 -20.39 1.25 -10.33
C ASP A 140 -19.50 1.77 -11.46
N VAL A 141 -19.61 1.16 -12.64
CA VAL A 141 -18.85 1.56 -13.84
C VAL A 141 -19.79 1.82 -14.99
N GLU A 142 -19.65 2.99 -15.61
CA GLU A 142 -20.32 3.33 -16.86
C GLU A 142 -19.42 3.10 -18.08
N ASP A 143 -18.10 3.31 -17.92
CA ASP A 143 -17.09 3.17 -18.97
C ASP A 143 -15.76 2.62 -18.40
N ASP A 144 -15.39 1.45 -18.89
CA ASP A 144 -14.16 0.74 -18.52
C ASP A 144 -12.90 1.51 -18.92
N GLU A 145 -12.89 2.15 -20.10
CA GLU A 145 -11.73 2.88 -20.59
C GLU A 145 -11.48 4.13 -19.74
N ALA A 146 -12.54 4.82 -19.33
CA ALA A 146 -12.45 5.96 -18.43
C ALA A 146 -11.90 5.56 -17.05
N LEU A 147 -12.30 4.40 -16.51
CA LEU A 147 -11.76 3.88 -15.26
C LEU A 147 -10.26 3.55 -15.40
N ILE A 148 -9.89 2.84 -16.46
CA ILE A 148 -8.49 2.49 -16.75
C ILE A 148 -7.63 3.75 -16.89
N ALA A 149 -8.09 4.75 -17.66
CA ALA A 149 -7.39 6.01 -17.84
C ALA A 149 -7.19 6.76 -16.51
N THR A 150 -8.23 6.82 -15.68
CA THR A 150 -8.20 7.47 -14.37
C THR A 150 -7.19 6.79 -13.45
N ILE A 151 -7.22 5.46 -13.33
CA ILE A 151 -6.28 4.70 -12.49
C ILE A 151 -4.84 4.88 -12.99
N ARG A 152 -4.65 4.84 -14.32
CA ARG A 152 -3.33 5.01 -14.94
C ARG A 152 -2.70 6.37 -14.66
N GLU A 153 -3.45 7.44 -14.88
CA GLU A 153 -2.91 8.79 -14.73
C GLU A 153 -2.78 9.21 -13.26
N ARG A 154 -3.77 8.83 -12.43
CA ARG A 154 -3.82 9.28 -11.04
C ARG A 154 -2.94 8.46 -10.11
N TYR A 155 -2.78 7.15 -10.39
CA TYR A 155 -2.08 6.24 -9.48
C TYR A 155 -0.86 5.56 -10.10
N GLU A 156 -1.01 4.86 -11.22
CA GLU A 156 0.06 4.04 -11.80
C GLU A 156 1.27 4.87 -12.25
N ARG A 157 1.05 5.96 -13.02
CA ARG A 157 2.13 6.84 -13.50
C ARG A 157 2.94 7.46 -12.34
N PRO A 158 2.32 8.09 -11.32
CA PRO A 158 3.06 8.59 -10.17
C PRO A 158 3.86 7.49 -9.45
N LEU A 159 3.29 6.30 -9.26
CA LEU A 159 3.99 5.19 -8.62
C LEU A 159 5.21 4.73 -9.43
N LYS A 160 5.08 4.62 -10.75
CA LYS A 160 6.18 4.32 -11.66
C LYS A 160 7.29 5.38 -11.54
N GLU A 161 6.92 6.66 -11.52
CA GLU A 161 7.88 7.77 -11.37
C GLU A 161 8.60 7.81 -10.01
N ILE A 162 7.97 7.32 -8.94
CA ILE A 162 8.53 7.30 -7.58
C ILE A 162 9.54 6.16 -7.40
N TYR A 163 9.24 4.98 -7.96
CA TYR A 163 9.95 3.73 -7.64
C TYR A 163 10.75 3.15 -8.81
N GLU A 164 10.28 3.28 -10.06
CA GLU A 164 10.85 2.59 -11.21
C GLU A 164 11.66 3.53 -12.13
N CYS A 165 11.31 4.82 -12.23
CA CYS A 165 12.04 5.83 -13.02
C CYS A 165 13.19 6.50 -12.27
#